data_AF-A0A3R7VEW4-F1
#
_entry.id   AF-A0A3R7VEW4-F1
#
_cell.length_a   1.000
_cell.length_b   1.000
_cell.length_c   1.000
_cell.angle_alpha   90.00
_cell.angle_beta   90.00
_cell.angle_gamma   90.00
#
_symmetry.space_group_name_H-M   'P 1'
#
loop_
_entity.id
_entity.type
_entity.pdbx_description
1 polymer ?
#
loop_
_entity_poly.entity_id
_entity_poly.type
_entity_poly.pdbx_seq_one_letter_code
_entity_poly.pdbx_strand_id
1 'polypeptide(L)' 'MTDEKLKKEIIELYEKLERDKELYKEFLEDEDKFLEARGFVPSEVKGLVNNIVDTRNNILKDVLEEQSAKLEKK' A
#
# COMPACT_ATOMS: atom_id res chain seq x y z
N MET A 1 -17.34 -8.63 0.94
CA MET A 1 -15.91 -8.95 1.14
C MET A 1 -15.58 -8.59 2.59
N THR A 2 -14.78 -9.37 3.31
CA THR A 2 -14.26 -8.92 4.63
C THR A 2 -13.04 -8.03 4.42
N ASP A 3 -12.80 -7.06 5.30
CA ASP A 3 -11.70 -6.09 5.18
C ASP A 3 -10.32 -6.79 5.07
N GLU A 4 -10.10 -7.84 5.88
CA GLU A 4 -8.89 -8.69 5.82
C GLU A 4 -8.72 -9.43 4.49
N LYS A 5 -9.83 -9.88 3.88
CA LYS A 5 -9.78 -10.56 2.58
C LYS A 5 -9.42 -9.56 1.47
N LEU A 6 -10.05 -8.39 1.47
CA LEU A 6 -9.75 -7.31 0.52
C LEU A 6 -8.27 -6.92 0.62
N LYS A 7 -7.78 -6.70 1.85
CA LYS A 7 -6.38 -6.35 2.11
C LYS A 7 -5.41 -7.39 1.55
N LYS A 8 -5.69 -8.67 1.75
CA LYS A 8 -4.86 -9.76 1.21
C LYS A 8 -4.85 -9.76 -0.32
N GLU A 9 -6.01 -9.63 -0.95
CA GLU A 9 -6.13 -9.61 -2.43
C GLU A 9 -5.40 -8.40 -3.04
N ILE A 10 -5.46 -7.23 -2.40
CA ILE A 10 -4.71 -6.05 -2.83
C ILE A 10 -3.21 -6.22 -2.66
N ILE A 11 -2.74 -6.77 -1.54
CA ILE A 11 -1.30 -7.04 -1.36
C ILE A 11 -0.80 -7.99 -2.44
N GLU A 12 -1.49 -9.11 -2.67
CA GLU A 12 -1.11 -10.09 -3.69
C GLU A 12 -1.10 -9.48 -5.10
N LEU A 13 -2.07 -8.61 -5.42
CA LEU A 13 -2.12 -7.89 -6.69
C LEU A 13 -0.91 -6.98 -6.87
N TYR A 14 -0.58 -6.16 -5.87
CA TYR A 14 0.52 -5.22 -5.93
C TYR A 14 1.89 -5.93 -5.95
N GLU A 15 2.05 -7.03 -5.22
CA GLU A 15 3.25 -7.87 -5.33
C GLU A 15 3.38 -8.51 -6.72
N LYS A 16 2.26 -8.85 -7.37
CA LYS A 16 2.28 -9.38 -8.74
C LYS A 16 2.73 -8.31 -9.74
N LEU A 17 2.35 -7.05 -9.55
CA LEU A 17 2.80 -5.93 -10.39
C LEU A 17 4.33 -5.81 -10.44
N GLU A 18 5.04 -6.13 -9.35
CA GLU A 18 6.50 -6.09 -9.30
C GLU A 18 7.17 -7.14 -10.21
N ARG A 19 6.47 -8.23 -10.54
CA ARG A 19 7.01 -9.39 -11.25
C ARG A 19 6.46 -9.54 -12.67
N ASP A 20 5.29 -8.98 -12.96
CA ASP A 20 4.60 -9.08 -14.24
C ASP A 20 4.59 -7.74 -14.96
N LYS A 21 5.48 -7.61 -15.96
CA LYS A 21 5.70 -6.36 -16.70
C LYS A 21 4.50 -5.92 -17.52
N GLU A 22 3.73 -6.85 -18.08
CA GLU A 22 2.56 -6.49 -18.89
C GLU A 22 1.42 -6.06 -17.98
N LEU A 23 1.23 -6.75 -16.86
CA LEU A 23 0.28 -6.33 -15.83
C LEU A 23 0.61 -4.94 -15.28
N TYR A 24 1.89 -4.64 -15.07
CA TYR A 24 2.33 -3.33 -14.62
C TYR A 24 2.08 -2.23 -15.66
N LYS A 25 2.20 -2.52 -16.96
CA LYS A 25 1.82 -1.56 -18.01
C LYS A 25 0.33 -1.25 -17.96
N GLU A 26 -0.54 -2.25 -17.85
CA GLU A 26 -1.99 -2.05 -17.72
C GLU A 26 -2.32 -1.15 -16.52
N PHE A 27 -1.64 -1.39 -15.38
CA PHE A 27 -1.80 -0.57 -14.17
C PHE A 27 -1.38 0.89 -14.40
N LEU A 28 -0.30 1.13 -15.14
CA LEU A 28 0.21 2.48 -15.40
C LEU A 28 -0.64 3.28 -16.42
N GLU A 29 -1.36 2.61 -17.30
CA GLU A 29 -2.20 3.28 -18.30
C GLU A 29 -3.42 3.96 -17.66
N ASP A 30 -4.13 3.25 -16.78
CA ASP A 30 -5.27 3.76 -16.04
C ASP A 30 -5.51 2.88 -14.80
N GLU A 31 -5.01 3.33 -13.65
CA GLU A 31 -5.12 2.59 -12.39
C GLU A 31 -6.58 2.31 -12.00
N ASP A 32 -7.49 3.25 -12.21
CA ASP A 32 -8.88 3.09 -11.80
C ASP A 32 -9.56 2.02 -12.66
N LYS A 33 -9.40 2.07 -13.98
CA LYS A 33 -9.90 1.01 -14.87
C LYS A 33 -9.24 -0.34 -14.60
N PHE A 34 -7.94 -0.34 -14.29
CA PHE A 34 -7.21 -1.55 -13.96
C PHE A 34 -7.80 -2.26 -12.73
N LEU A 35 -8.15 -1.49 -11.70
CA LEU A 35 -8.77 -1.98 -10.47
C LEU A 35 -10.22 -2.41 -10.70
N GLU A 36 -11.01 -1.61 -11.42
CA GLU A 36 -12.40 -1.92 -11.77
C GLU A 36 -12.51 -3.22 -12.59
N ALA A 37 -11.62 -3.41 -13.57
CA ALA A 37 -11.56 -4.63 -14.39
C ALA A 37 -11.31 -5.91 -13.58
N ARG A 38 -10.79 -5.76 -12.35
CA ARG A 38 -10.51 -6.86 -11.40
C ARG A 38 -11.55 -6.94 -10.28
N GLY A 39 -12.62 -6.16 -10.36
CA GLY A 39 -13.74 -6.18 -9.42
C GLY A 39 -13.50 -5.36 -8.14
N PHE A 40 -12.49 -4.49 -8.13
CA PHE A 40 -12.23 -3.60 -7.00
C PHE A 40 -12.91 -2.24 -7.17
N VAL A 41 -13.17 -1.57 -6.05
CA VAL A 41 -13.60 -0.17 -6.03
C VAL A 41 -12.36 0.71 -5.84
N PRO A 42 -11.94 1.53 -6.81
CA PRO A 42 -10.65 2.23 -6.75
C PRO A 42 -10.48 3.12 -5.51
N SER A 43 -11.55 3.79 -5.08
CA SER A 43 -11.51 4.63 -3.88
C SER A 43 -11.27 3.84 -2.59
N GLU A 44 -11.81 2.62 -2.49
CA GLU A 44 -11.59 1.76 -1.32
C GLU A 44 -10.15 1.26 -1.28
N VAL A 45 -9.61 0.86 -2.44
CA VAL A 45 -8.21 0.43 -2.57
C VAL A 45 -7.25 1.56 -2.22
N LYS A 46 -7.46 2.75 -2.78
CA LYS A 46 -6.64 3.94 -2.49
C LYS A 46 -6.70 4.31 -1.01
N GLY A 47 -7.88 4.26 -0.40
CA GLY A 47 -8.04 4.47 1.04
C GLY A 47 -7.26 3.46 1.88
N LEU A 48 -7.32 2.16 1.52
CA LEU A 48 -6.58 1.10 2.18
C LEU A 48 -5.06 1.31 2.08
N VAL A 49 -4.55 1.59 0.87
CA VAL A 49 -3.12 1.81 0.62
C VAL A 49 -2.61 3.02 1.40
N ASN A 50 -3.35 4.14 1.37
CA ASN A 50 -2.99 5.35 2.14
C ASN A 50 -2.92 5.06 3.64
N ASN A 51 -3.92 4.38 4.20
CA ASN A 51 -3.92 4.00 5.62
C ASN A 51 -2.70 3.12 5.98
N ILE A 52 -2.31 2.19 5.11
CA ILE A 52 -1.12 1.35 5.32
C ILE A 52 0.15 2.20 5.34
N VAL A 53 0.29 3.13 4.38
CA VAL A 53 1.45 4.02 4.26
C VAL A 53 1.54 4.95 5.47
N ASP A 54 0.43 5.59 5.85
CA ASP A 54 0.38 6.50 7.00
C ASP A 54 0.73 5.78 8.31
N THR A 55 0.20 4.57 8.51
CA THR A 55 0.54 3.74 9.68
C THR A 55 2.03 3.43 9.72
N ARG A 56 2.63 3.04 8.59
CA ARG A 56 4.07 2.74 8.50
C ARG A 56 4.93 3.99 8.74
N ASN A 57 4.53 5.13 8.19
CA ASN A 57 5.24 6.40 8.37
C ASN A 57 5.22 6.85 9.83
N ASN A 58 4.09 6.71 10.52
CA ASN A 58 3.99 7.04 11.95
C ASN A 58 4.89 6.12 12.79
N ILE A 59 4.87 4.81 12.54
CA ILE A 59 5.77 3.87 13.23
C ILE A 59 7.24 4.22 12.98
N LEU A 60 7.60 4.52 11.72
CA LEU A 60 8.97 4.90 11.38
C LEU A 60 9.39 6.19 12.09
N LYS A 61 8.50 7.18 12.12
CA LYS A 61 8.71 8.44 12.84
C LYS A 61 8.95 8.19 14.32
N ASP A 62 8.10 7.40 14.98
CA ASP A 62 8.24 7.07 16.40
C ASP A 62 9.59 6.39 16.69
N VAL A 63 10.01 5.45 15.84
CA VAL A 63 11.33 4.79 15.95
C VAL A 63 12.47 5.80 15.79
N LEU A 64 12.39 6.71 14.81
CA LEU A 64 13.41 7.73 14.59
C LEU A 64 13.51 8.73 15.75
N GLU A 65 12.37 9.11 16.35
CA GLU A 65 12.31 9.97 17.53
C GLU A 65 12.93 9.28 18.74
N GLU A 66 12.61 7.99 18.96
CA GLU A 66 13.20 7.20 20.04
C GLU A 66 14.73 7.09 19.91
N GLN A 67 15.24 6.86 18.70
CA GLN A 67 16.68 6.78 18.45
C GLN A 67 17.38 8.15 18.61
N SER A 68 16.74 9.23 18.14
CA SER A 68 17.26 10.60 18.30
C SER A 68 17.41 10.95 19.79
N ALA A 69 16.39 10.66 20.61
CA ALA A 69 16.43 10.89 22.04
C ALA A 69 17.51 10.07 22.78
N LYS A 70 17.92 8.91 22.25
CA LYS A 70 19.04 8.12 22.79
C LYS A 70 20.40 8.72 22.43
N LEU A 71 20.52 9.36 21.28
CA LEU A 71 21.76 10.02 20.83
C LEU A 71 22.00 11.33 21.60
N GLU A 72 20.95 12.09 21.91
CA GLU A 72 21.05 13.36 22.67
C GLU A 72 21.37 13.18 24.16
N LYS A 73 21.22 11.95 24.70
CA LYS A 73 21.53 11.62 26.09
C LYS A 73 22.97 11.11 26.32
N LYS A 74 23.81 11.11 25.28
CA LYS A 74 25.24 10.80 25.34
C LYS A 74 26.06 12.08 25.29
#